data_AF-A0A195FNL8-F1
#
_entry.id   AF-A0A195FNL8-F1
#
_cell.length_a   1.000
_cell.length_b   1.000
_cell.length_c   1.000
_cell.angle_alpha   90.00
_cell.angle_beta   90.00
_cell.angle_gamma   90.00
#
_symmetry.space_group_name_H-M   'P 1'
#
loop_
_entity.id
_entity.type
_entity.pdbx_description
1 polymer ?
#
loop_
_entity_poly.entity_id
_entity_poly.type
_entity_poly.pdbx_seq_one_letter_code
_entity_poly.pdbx_strand_id
1 'polypeptide(L)'
;MAYSAHEYIDMVIAYGACGGNSHATSRLYAERFPGRKQPNSSSILRCIHRLRETGSVVVSRSFRRHCGARKRVCIEEKILRAYEDGKNVCHISRSFGMSRSNIYRILDRYEVRSQFGLQQLKRDEKQRDTCEGSFIIMFVFKEISSFFK
;
A
#
# COMPACT_ATOMS: atom_id res chain seq x y z
N MET A 1 18.16 -9.23 -16.34
CA MET A 1 18.21 -10.50 -17.08
C MET A 1 16.97 -10.60 -17.94
N ALA A 2 17.15 -10.68 -19.27
CA ALA A 2 16.04 -10.81 -20.22
C ALA A 2 16.02 -12.24 -20.77
N TYR A 3 14.83 -12.81 -20.88
CA TYR A 3 14.55 -14.08 -21.57
C TYR A 3 13.90 -13.75 -22.92
N SER A 4 13.98 -14.67 -23.87
CA SER A 4 13.25 -14.60 -25.14
C SER A 4 11.74 -14.71 -24.91
N ALA A 5 10.93 -14.23 -25.86
CA ALA A 5 9.47 -14.40 -25.83
C ALA A 5 9.09 -15.89 -25.74
N HIS A 6 9.79 -16.76 -26.48
CA HIS A 6 9.58 -18.21 -26.43
C HIS A 6 9.85 -18.78 -25.04
N GLU A 7 10.97 -18.42 -24.42
CA GLU A 7 11.29 -18.87 -23.06
C GLU A 7 10.25 -18.39 -22.04
N TYR A 8 9.73 -17.17 -22.19
CA TYR A 8 8.66 -16.71 -21.32
C TYR A 8 7.36 -17.50 -21.53
N ILE A 9 6.99 -17.83 -22.77
CA ILE A 9 5.81 -18.65 -23.06
C ILE A 9 5.98 -20.04 -22.42
N ASP A 10 7.15 -20.65 -22.57
CA ASP A 10 7.48 -21.94 -21.95
C ASP A 10 7.36 -21.87 -20.42
N MET A 11 7.78 -20.76 -19.79
CA MET A 11 7.58 -20.54 -18.35
C MET A 11 6.09 -20.45 -17.98
N VAL A 12 5.26 -19.80 -18.79
CA VAL A 12 3.81 -19.69 -18.51
C VAL A 12 3.14 -21.06 -18.61
N ILE A 13 3.50 -21.85 -19.62
CA ILE A 13 2.97 -23.21 -19.80
C ILE A 13 3.38 -24.09 -18.63
N ALA A 14 4.65 -24.09 -18.24
CA ALA A 14 5.14 -24.84 -17.08
C ALA A 14 4.45 -24.38 -15.78
N TYR A 15 4.19 -23.08 -15.61
CA TYR A 15 3.51 -22.54 -14.44
C TYR A 15 2.06 -23.03 -14.32
N GLY A 16 1.35 -23.11 -15.45
CA GLY A 16 0.02 -23.70 -15.52
C GLY A 16 0.03 -25.19 -15.17
N ALA A 17 0.99 -25.95 -15.71
CA ALA A 17 1.14 -27.38 -15.42
C ALA A 17 1.45 -27.65 -13.93
N CYS A 18 2.17 -26.75 -13.26
CA CYS A 18 2.47 -26.84 -11.83
C CYS A 18 1.36 -26.25 -10.93
N GLY A 19 0.16 -25.98 -11.45
CA GLY A 19 -0.95 -25.45 -10.66
C GLY A 19 -0.69 -24.08 -10.03
N GLY A 20 0.22 -23.29 -10.62
CA GLY A 20 0.58 -21.96 -10.13
C GLY A 20 1.68 -21.94 -9.05
N ASN A 21 2.37 -23.05 -8.81
CA ASN A 21 3.53 -23.08 -7.91
C ASN A 21 4.83 -22.70 -8.65
N SER A 22 5.42 -21.55 -8.33
CA SER A 22 6.61 -21.01 -8.99
C SER A 22 7.90 -21.81 -8.72
N HIS A 23 8.03 -22.46 -7.56
CA HIS A 23 9.19 -23.29 -7.25
C HIS A 23 9.14 -24.61 -8.01
N ALA A 24 7.98 -25.27 -8.02
CA ALA A 24 7.75 -26.46 -8.83
C ALA A 24 7.94 -26.16 -10.32
N THR A 25 7.50 -24.98 -10.78
CA THR A 25 7.70 -24.52 -12.16
C THR A 25 9.17 -24.41 -12.52
N SER A 26 9.99 -23.83 -11.64
CA SER A 26 11.44 -23.67 -11.87
C SER A 26 12.12 -25.03 -12.04
N ARG A 27 11.76 -26.00 -11.20
CA ARG A 27 12.26 -27.38 -11.29
C ARG A 27 11.80 -28.07 -12.58
N LEU A 28 10.51 -28.01 -12.89
CA LEU A 28 9.95 -28.60 -14.11
C LEU A 28 10.57 -27.99 -15.38
N TYR A 29 10.81 -26.68 -15.38
CA TYR A 29 11.47 -25.99 -16.49
C TYR A 29 12.92 -26.46 -16.68
N ALA A 30 13.65 -26.68 -15.59
CA ALA A 30 15.02 -27.19 -15.63
C ALA A 30 15.10 -28.63 -16.14
N GLU A 31 14.17 -29.48 -15.72
CA GLU A 31 14.05 -30.86 -16.20
C GLU A 31 13.72 -30.90 -17.71
N ARG A 32 12.85 -30.00 -18.18
CA ARG A 32 12.43 -29.95 -19.60
C ARG A 32 13.48 -29.33 -20.52
N PHE A 33 14.26 -28.36 -20.01
CA PHE A 33 15.23 -27.60 -20.81
C PHE A 33 16.59 -27.48 -20.08
N PRO A 34 17.36 -28.58 -19.96
CA PRO A 34 18.60 -28.58 -19.18
C PRO A 34 19.69 -27.66 -19.75
N GLY A 35 19.72 -27.47 -21.07
CA GLY A 35 20.70 -26.60 -21.75
C GLY A 35 20.37 -25.10 -21.77
N ARG A 36 19.22 -24.70 -21.21
CA ARG A 36 18.78 -23.29 -21.18
C ARG A 36 19.09 -22.63 -19.84
N LYS A 37 19.00 -21.31 -19.83
CA LYS A 37 19.11 -20.53 -18.59
C LYS A 37 17.92 -20.80 -17.68
N GLN A 38 18.21 -21.18 -16.43
CA GLN A 38 17.17 -21.55 -15.48
C GLN A 38 16.50 -20.32 -14.83
N PRO A 39 15.17 -20.19 -14.94
CA PRO A 39 14.45 -19.08 -14.32
C PRO A 39 14.28 -19.29 -12.82
N ASN A 40 14.64 -18.29 -12.03
CA ASN A 40 14.28 -18.24 -10.61
C ASN A 40 12.76 -18.03 -10.45
N SER A 41 12.19 -18.53 -9.35
CA SER A 41 10.79 -18.34 -8.92
C SER A 41 10.31 -16.90 -9.08
N SER A 42 11.11 -15.92 -8.66
CA SER A 42 10.75 -14.50 -8.77
C SER A 42 10.70 -13.99 -10.20
N SER A 43 11.44 -14.60 -11.14
CA SER A 43 11.39 -14.26 -12.56
C SER A 43 10.11 -14.79 -13.20
N ILE A 44 9.72 -16.00 -12.82
CA ILE A 44 8.47 -16.64 -13.25
C ILE A 44 7.28 -15.81 -12.76
N LEU A 45 7.22 -15.49 -11.47
CA LEU A 45 6.16 -14.64 -10.92
C LEU A 45 6.11 -13.27 -11.59
N ARG A 46 7.26 -12.62 -11.84
CA ARG A 46 7.32 -11.35 -12.57
C ARG A 46 6.86 -11.47 -14.03
N CYS A 47 6.97 -12.64 -14.66
CA CYS A 47 6.42 -12.88 -15.98
C CYS A 47 4.89 -12.99 -15.90
N ILE A 48 4.37 -13.81 -14.98
CA ILE A 48 2.93 -14.02 -14.78
C ILE A 48 2.21 -12.73 -14.38
N HIS A 49 2.75 -11.98 -13.43
CA HIS A 49 2.16 -10.70 -13.02
C HIS A 49 2.11 -9.71 -14.18
N ARG A 50 3.18 -9.62 -14.97
CA ARG A 50 3.22 -8.77 -16.16
C ARG A 50 2.17 -9.21 -17.18
N LEU A 51 2.09 -10.51 -17.47
CA LEU A 51 1.11 -11.05 -18.39
C LEU A 51 -0.32 -10.73 -17.94
N ARG A 52 -0.63 -10.84 -16.64
CA ARG A 52 -1.94 -10.48 -16.09
C ARG A 52 -2.24 -8.98 -16.18
N GLU A 53 -1.23 -8.14 -15.98
CA GLU A 53 -1.40 -6.68 -15.94
C GLU A 53 -1.47 -6.04 -17.33
N THR A 54 -0.74 -6.58 -18.32
CA THR A 54 -0.61 -5.96 -19.64
C THR A 54 -0.98 -6.85 -20.81
N GLY A 55 -1.24 -8.13 -20.59
CA GLY A 55 -1.44 -9.10 -21.66
C GLY A 55 -0.16 -9.47 -22.43
N SER A 56 1.02 -8.99 -22.00
CA SER A 56 2.28 -9.25 -22.70
C SER A 56 3.32 -9.91 -21.80
N VAL A 57 3.99 -10.94 -22.30
CA VAL A 57 5.11 -11.58 -21.61
C VAL A 57 6.42 -10.80 -21.75
N VAL A 58 6.54 -9.91 -22.74
CA VAL A 58 7.78 -9.17 -23.01
C VAL A 58 7.84 -7.90 -22.16
N VAL A 59 9.03 -7.55 -21.68
CA VAL A 59 9.24 -6.28 -20.96
C VAL A 59 9.23 -5.13 -21.96
N SER A 60 8.08 -4.50 -22.15
CA SER A 60 7.97 -3.28 -22.95
C SER A 60 8.51 -2.06 -22.17
N ARG A 61 8.93 -1.02 -22.90
CA ARG A 61 9.34 0.26 -22.31
C ARG A 61 8.18 0.92 -21.56
N SER A 62 6.95 0.76 -22.05
CA SER A 62 5.72 1.23 -21.38
C SER A 62 5.49 0.52 -20.05
N PHE A 63 5.68 -0.81 -19.99
CA PHE A 63 5.53 -1.57 -18.74
C PHE A 63 6.51 -1.11 -17.65
N ARG A 64 7.77 -0.85 -17.99
CA ARG A 64 8.75 -0.33 -17.02
C ARG A 64 8.33 1.01 -16.43
N ARG A 65 7.81 1.91 -17.27
CA ARG A 65 7.28 3.21 -16.81
C ARG A 65 6.03 3.03 -15.95
N HIS A 66 5.10 2.18 -16.36
CA HIS A 66 3.86 1.93 -15.65
C HIS A 66 4.09 1.27 -14.29
N CYS A 67 4.97 0.27 -14.21
CA CYS A 67 5.39 -0.34 -12.94
C CYS A 67 6.05 0.67 -11.99
N GLY A 68 6.93 1.52 -12.51
CA GLY A 68 7.56 2.58 -11.72
C GLY A 68 6.53 3.59 -11.20
N ALA A 69 5.61 4.02 -12.06
CA ALA A 69 4.51 4.92 -11.71
C ALA A 69 3.60 4.30 -10.64
N ARG A 70 3.15 3.06 -10.81
CA ARG A 70 2.29 2.36 -9.83
C ARG A 70 2.97 2.20 -8.48
N LYS A 71 4.24 1.79 -8.45
CA LYS A 71 5.00 1.70 -7.18
C LYS A 71 5.06 3.04 -6.48
N ARG A 72 5.28 4.13 -7.23
CA ARG A 72 5.27 5.49 -6.68
C ARG A 72 3.90 5.83 -6.09
N VAL A 73 2.81 5.61 -6.83
CA VAL A 73 1.44 5.87 -6.36
C VAL A 73 1.15 5.07 -5.09
N CYS A 74 1.47 3.77 -5.03
CA CYS A 74 1.25 2.95 -3.83
C CYS A 74 2.08 3.42 -2.62
N ILE A 75 3.27 3.98 -2.85
CA ILE A 75 4.10 4.55 -1.77
C ILE A 75 3.50 5.88 -1.29
N GLU A 76 3.09 6.75 -2.23
CA GLU A 76 2.43 8.02 -1.93
C GLU A 76 1.11 7.78 -1.16
N GLU A 77 0.27 6.83 -1.57
CA GLU A 77 -0.96 6.45 -0.85
C GLU A 77 -0.69 5.96 0.58
N LYS A 78 0.37 5.17 0.79
CA LYS A 78 0.75 4.70 2.14
C LYS A 78 1.21 5.85 3.03
N ILE A 79 1.88 6.86 2.45
CA ILE A 79 2.24 8.09 3.17
C ILE A 79 0.98 8.86 3.56
N LEU A 80 0.05 9.03 2.62
CA LEU A 80 -1.21 9.75 2.86
C LEU A 80 -2.00 9.10 3.99
N ARG A 81 -2.19 7.77 3.94
CA ARG A 81 -2.85 7.01 5.02
C ARG A 81 -2.13 7.15 6.37
N ALA A 82 -0.79 7.02 6.39
CA ALA A 82 -0.02 7.17 7.62
C ALA A 82 -0.16 8.58 8.22
N TYR A 83 -0.26 9.60 7.38
CA TYR A 83 -0.51 10.97 7.81
C TYR A 83 -1.95 11.16 8.31
N GLU A 84 -2.93 10.54 7.64
CA GLU A 84 -4.34 10.53 8.07
C GLU A 84 -4.56 9.88 9.43
N ASP A 85 -3.79 8.82 9.71
CA ASP A 85 -3.74 8.14 11.01
C ASP A 85 -3.13 9.03 12.12
N GLY A 86 -2.67 10.24 11.81
CA GLY A 86 -2.10 11.20 12.75
C GLY A 86 -0.60 11.00 13.02
N LYS A 87 0.12 10.22 12.21
CA LYS A 87 1.56 10.05 12.39
C LYS A 87 2.30 11.32 11.96
N ASN A 88 3.28 11.74 12.76
CA ASN A 88 4.08 12.89 12.42
C ASN A 88 4.98 12.62 11.19
N VAL A 89 5.30 13.68 10.44
CA VAL A 89 6.11 13.59 9.22
C VAL A 89 7.51 13.02 9.49
N CYS A 90 8.07 13.25 10.69
CA CYS A 90 9.36 12.67 11.10
C CYS A 90 9.30 11.14 11.22
N HIS A 91 8.21 10.61 11.75
CA HIS A 91 7.97 9.17 11.90
C HIS A 91 7.79 8.55 10.53
N ILE A 92 6.96 9.14 9.67
CA ILE A 92 6.79 8.72 8.27
C ILE A 92 8.13 8.74 7.53
N SER A 93 8.93 9.80 7.68
CA SER A 93 10.27 9.91 7.10
C SER A 93 11.17 8.74 7.48
N ARG A 94 11.19 8.36 8.76
CA ARG A 94 11.97 7.22 9.25
C ARG A 94 11.41 5.88 8.77
N SER A 95 10.09 5.70 8.77
CA SER A 95 9.44 4.44 8.37
C SER A 95 9.63 4.13 6.89
N PHE A 96 9.61 5.15 6.04
CA PHE A 96 9.69 4.97 4.58
C PHE A 96 11.06 5.34 3.99
N GLY A 97 12.01 5.82 4.80
CA GLY A 97 13.37 6.20 4.36
C GLY A 97 13.40 7.41 3.41
N MET A 98 12.39 8.29 3.49
CA MET A 98 12.25 9.45 2.61
C MET A 98 12.60 10.75 3.33
N SER A 99 13.13 11.73 2.59
CA SER A 99 13.39 13.06 3.16
C SER A 99 12.08 13.77 3.50
N ARG A 100 12.11 14.55 4.59
CA ARG A 100 10.95 15.33 5.05
C ARG A 100 10.39 16.24 3.93
N SER A 101 11.28 16.87 3.16
CA SER A 101 10.90 17.73 2.03
C SER A 101 10.16 16.97 0.93
N ASN A 102 10.52 15.70 0.65
CA ASN A 102 9.81 14.89 -0.34
C ASN A 102 8.40 14.56 0.16
N ILE A 103 8.25 14.21 1.43
CA ILE A 103 6.93 13.95 2.05
C ILE A 103 6.04 15.19 1.98
N TYR A 104 6.57 16.36 2.34
CA TYR A 104 5.81 17.61 2.23
C TYR A 104 5.34 17.90 0.81
N ARG A 105 6.19 17.68 -0.21
CA ARG A 105 5.80 17.84 -1.62
C ARG A 105 4.70 16.86 -2.04
N ILE A 106 4.69 15.66 -1.48
CA ILE A 106 3.62 14.68 -1.71
C ILE A 106 2.32 15.15 -1.04
N LEU A 107 2.37 15.57 0.23
CA LEU A 107 1.19 16.09 0.94
C LEU A 107 0.58 17.33 0.25
N ASP A 108 1.42 18.21 -0.28
CA ASP A 108 0.99 19.42 -0.99
C ASP A 108 0.35 19.10 -2.34
N ARG A 109 0.86 18.10 -3.06
CA ARG A 109 0.27 17.64 -4.33
C ARG A 109 -1.17 17.16 -4.17
N TYR A 110 -1.48 16.53 -3.04
CA TYR A 110 -2.81 15.98 -2.74
C TYR A 110 -3.66 16.93 -1.87
N GLU A 111 -3.20 18.16 -1.62
CA GLU A 111 -3.90 19.21 -0.86
C GLU A 111 -4.32 18.81 0.58
N VAL A 112 -3.77 17.70 1.11
CA VAL A 112 -4.15 17.12 2.40
C VAL A 112 -3.73 18.00 3.58
N ARG A 113 -2.69 18.83 3.39
CA ARG A 113 -2.25 19.81 4.40
C ARG A 113 -3.34 20.85 4.73
N SER A 114 -4.12 21.26 3.73
CA SER A 114 -5.22 22.23 3.88
C SER A 114 -6.44 21.58 4.55
N GLN A 115 -6.75 20.33 4.18
CA GLN A 115 -7.92 19.60 4.69
C GLN A 115 -7.75 19.13 6.14
N PHE A 116 -6.53 18.80 6.58
CA PHE A 116 -6.27 18.40 7.98
C PHE A 116 -6.38 19.56 8.98
N GLY A 117 -6.19 20.81 8.55
CA GLY A 117 -6.47 21.98 9.38
C GLY A 117 -7.94 22.06 9.81
N LEU A 118 -8.85 21.60 8.95
CA LEU A 118 -10.29 21.56 9.22
C LEU A 118 -10.74 20.29 9.96
N GLN A 119 -10.05 19.16 9.76
CA GLN A 119 -10.35 17.92 10.50
C GLN A 119 -9.84 17.93 11.95
N GLN A 120 -8.76 18.65 12.27
CA GLN A 120 -8.34 18.85 13.66
C GLN A 120 -9.38 19.66 14.44
N LEU A 121 -9.97 20.71 13.85
CA LEU A 121 -11.08 21.45 14.48
C LEU A 121 -12.30 20.55 14.75
N LYS A 122 -12.64 19.63 13.85
CA LYS A 122 -13.75 18.67 14.06
C LYS A 122 -13.45 17.57 15.08
N ARG A 123 -12.17 17.21 15.30
CA ARG A 123 -11.77 16.31 16.41
C ARG A 123 -11.80 17.04 17.76
N ASP A 124 -11.46 18.33 17.78
CA ASP A 124 -11.55 19.16 18.99
C ASP A 124 -12.99 19.54 19.37
N GLU A 125 -13.91 19.66 18.41
CA GLU A 125 -15.34 19.89 18.66
C GLU A 125 -15.98 18.66 19.34
N LYS A 126 -15.66 17.46 18.85
CA LYS A 126 -16.17 16.20 19.43
C LYS A 126 -15.62 15.89 20.83
N GLN A 127 -14.48 16.47 21.21
CA GLN A 127 -13.90 16.32 22.55
C GLN A 127 -14.51 17.30 23.56
N ARG A 128 -14.98 18.49 23.14
CA ARG A 128 -15.64 19.47 24.02
C ARG A 128 -17.06 19.06 24.39
N ASP A 129 -17.76 18.34 23.52
CA ASP A 129 -19.10 17.81 23.83
C ASP A 129 -19.09 16.70 24.88
N THR A 130 -17.94 16.07 25.16
CA THR A 130 -17.81 15.05 26.22
C THR A 130 -17.34 15.59 27.57
N CYS A 131 -16.91 16.86 27.67
CA CYS A 131 -16.35 17.41 28.92
C CYS A 131 -17.24 18.44 29.63
N GLU A 132 -18.29 19.00 29.01
CA GLU A 132 -19.26 19.85 29.74
C GLU A 132 -20.58 19.14 30.07
N GLY A 133 -20.91 18.03 29.39
CA GLY A 133 -22.16 17.30 29.63
C GLY A 133 -22.16 16.35 30.84
N SER A 134 -21.00 15.88 31.30
CA SER A 134 -20.94 14.88 32.41
C SER A 134 -20.91 15.51 33.81
N PHE A 135 -20.47 16.77 33.95
CA PHE A 135 -20.46 17.44 35.26
C PHE A 135 -21.82 18.03 35.66
N ILE A 136 -22.62 18.51 34.68
CA ILE A 136 -23.93 19.12 34.96
C ILE A 136 -24.97 18.03 35.31
N ILE A 137 -24.96 16.89 34.62
CA ILE A 137 -25.96 15.82 34.86
C ILE A 137 -25.74 15.12 36.22
N MET A 138 -24.50 14.97 36.69
CA MET A 138 -24.25 14.41 38.03
C MET A 138 -24.55 15.36 39.19
N PHE A 139 -24.48 16.69 38.98
CA PHE A 139 -24.84 17.66 40.02
C PHE A 139 -26.36 17.77 40.20
N VAL A 140 -27.12 17.81 39.11
CA VAL A 140 -28.58 17.95 39.15
C VAL A 140 -29.26 16.69 39.74
N PHE A 141 -28.74 15.49 39.47
CA PHE A 141 -29.33 14.26 40.03
C PHE A 141 -29.08 14.07 41.54
N LYS A 142 -28.03 14.68 42.09
CA LYS A 142 -27.74 14.61 43.54
C LYS A 142 -28.61 15.57 44.35
N GLU A 143 -29.05 16.67 43.75
CA GLU A 143 -30.00 17.62 44.39
C GLU A 143 -31.44 17.10 44.41
N ILE A 144 -31.91 16.43 43.35
CA ILE A 144 -33.29 15.93 43.26
C ILE A 144 -33.55 14.76 44.22
N SER A 145 -32.54 13.93 44.50
CA SER A 145 -32.68 12.81 45.45
C SER A 145 -32.75 13.23 46.93
N SER A 146 -32.42 14.48 47.27
CA SER A 146 -32.51 14.99 48.65
C SER A 146 -33.82 15.71 48.95
N PHE A 147 -34.69 15.89 47.95
CA PHE A 147 -36.00 16.56 48.10
C PHE A 147 -37.17 15.58 48.27
N PHE A 148 -36.91 14.27 48.18
CA PHE A 148 -37.92 13.20 48.32
C PHE A 148 -37.62 12.25 49.49
N LYS A 149 -37.22 12.80 50.64
CA LYS A 149 -37.28 12.12 51.93
C LYS A 149 -37.48 13.09 53.07
#